data_AF-A0A7C3ETU0-F1
#
_entry.id   AF-A0A7C3ETU0-F1
#
_cell.length_a   1.000
_cell.length_b   1.000
_cell.length_c   1.000
_cell.angle_alpha   90.00
_cell.angle_beta   90.00
_cell.angle_gamma   90.00
#
_symmetry.space_group_name_H-M   'P 1'
#
loop_
_entity.id
_entity.type
_entity.pdbx_description
1 polymer ?
#
loop_
_entity_poly.entity_id
_entity_poly.type
_entity_poly.pdbx_seq_one_letter_code
_entity_poly.pdbx_strand_id
1 'polypeptide(L)'
;MKSKLIIMLSLFFIIPNLILSQDIIGKWSGEINVLNQKLNIVVNFKIENDSLKGKIDIPQQMAFGLDLSNIKTENESVNFELVAGPGNIAFFEGEYFLDDSGNPKIEGKFIQMGIVGTFNLELAKEEAKKQQTPTAQNFTDLDVRIVAGPDTLGGTLSIPNINSKKKFKCVILITGSGPQDRDEDVFGFKIFKELATHLANSGIAVLRCDDRGFGQSTNSLGNKVTTFDFANDVEACIKYLKNHSSIDPKKIGLLGHSEGGIIASIVASRNKDVAFVVLMAGTSIRGDSLLISQLYEITKASGASDEDIQEALRWQKNTLNAIRTDTGWDKLREDMFIMSKKQIDTLPESQKKMFPDSLIYQRIDMLIAQSRNDWMREFIKIDPADYIEKISCPVLALFGQLDTQVPPNTNEIPMRNALNKSKVKYEIKIFDKANHLFQEAQTGSPNEYFMLEKKFVPGFLEYISGWILKI
;
A
#
# COMPACT_ATOMS: atom_id res chain seq x y z
N MET A 1 11.47 69.33 56.26
CA MET A 1 11.90 68.34 55.23
C MET A 1 10.69 67.54 54.78
N LYS A 2 10.33 67.70 53.50
CA LYS A 2 9.55 66.83 52.58
C LYS A 2 8.23 66.17 53.04
N SER A 3 7.16 66.83 52.59
CA SER A 3 5.82 66.43 52.11
C SER A 3 5.41 64.96 51.94
N LYS A 4 4.13 64.73 52.28
CA LYS A 4 3.20 63.63 51.93
C LYS A 4 3.07 63.39 50.40
N LEU A 5 2.78 62.16 49.96
CA LEU A 5 1.50 61.69 49.37
C LEU A 5 1.65 60.30 48.68
N ILE A 6 0.57 59.51 48.76
CA ILE A 6 0.27 58.21 48.14
C ILE A 6 0.20 58.31 46.59
N ILE A 7 0.55 57.22 45.84
CA ILE A 7 -0.19 56.64 44.68
C ILE A 7 0.62 55.57 43.87
N MET A 8 -0.07 54.46 43.58
CA MET A 8 -0.01 53.50 42.44
C MET A 8 1.11 52.47 42.21
N LEU A 9 0.63 51.21 42.21
CA LEU A 9 0.80 50.15 41.20
C LEU A 9 1.74 50.43 40.02
N SER A 10 2.68 49.51 39.80
CA SER A 10 2.86 48.88 38.48
C SER A 10 3.62 47.56 38.63
N LEU A 11 2.92 46.47 38.29
CA LEU A 11 3.50 45.16 37.98
C LEU A 11 4.43 45.32 36.77
N PHE A 12 5.71 45.01 36.93
CA PHE A 12 6.52 44.59 35.80
C PHE A 12 6.38 43.07 35.68
N PHE A 13 5.44 42.63 34.84
CA PHE A 13 5.48 41.29 34.28
C PHE A 13 6.76 41.18 33.44
N ILE A 14 7.64 40.26 33.81
CA ILE A 14 8.62 39.70 32.89
C ILE A 14 7.78 38.88 31.90
N ILE A 15 7.56 39.43 30.70
CA ILE A 15 6.94 38.72 29.58
C ILE A 15 7.98 37.71 29.09
N PRO A 16 7.74 36.39 29.17
CA PRO A 16 8.54 35.43 28.41
C PRO A 16 8.21 35.60 26.93
N ASN A 17 9.24 35.56 26.09
CA ASN A 17 9.23 35.61 24.64
C ASN A 17 7.97 34.99 23.99
N LEU A 18 6.98 35.84 23.68
CA LEU A 18 5.76 35.48 22.96
C LEU A 18 5.75 36.01 21.52
N ILE A 19 6.83 36.69 21.11
CA ILE A 19 6.86 37.48 19.86
C ILE A 19 6.99 36.57 18.63
N LEU A 20 7.80 35.51 18.66
CA LEU A 20 8.00 34.61 17.51
C LEU A 20 6.91 33.55 17.31
N SER A 21 6.14 33.20 18.34
CA SER A 21 5.03 32.25 18.17
C SER A 21 3.94 32.80 17.26
N GLN A 22 3.86 34.12 17.03
CA GLN A 22 2.88 34.74 16.13
C GLN A 22 3.33 34.69 14.67
N ASP A 23 4.63 34.75 14.40
CA ASP A 23 5.18 34.93 13.05
C ASP A 23 5.13 33.67 12.17
N ILE A 24 5.00 32.49 12.78
CA ILE A 24 4.88 31.22 12.06
C ILE A 24 3.44 30.75 11.87
N ILE A 25 2.45 31.44 12.46
CA ILE A 25 1.04 31.04 12.36
C ILE A 25 0.57 31.15 10.92
N GLY A 26 -0.09 30.10 10.43
CA GLY A 26 -0.67 30.08 9.11
C GLY A 26 -0.35 28.79 8.35
N LYS A 27 -0.74 28.81 7.08
CA LYS A 27 -0.55 27.71 6.15
C LYS A 27 0.72 27.95 5.36
N TRP A 28 1.61 26.97 5.40
CA TRP A 28 2.90 26.95 4.73
C TRP A 28 2.87 25.84 3.67
N SER A 29 3.47 26.10 2.51
CA SER A 29 3.65 25.13 1.44
C SER A 29 5.12 25.01 1.13
N GLY A 30 5.58 23.80 0.83
CA GLY A 30 6.96 23.62 0.40
C GLY A 30 7.26 22.17 0.10
N GLU A 31 8.51 21.78 0.28
CA GLU A 31 8.98 20.45 -0.10
C GLU A 31 10.03 19.91 0.86
N ILE A 32 10.05 18.59 1.02
CA ILE A 32 11.15 17.83 1.60
C ILE A 32 12.00 17.30 0.46
N ASN A 33 13.30 17.54 0.52
CA ASN A 33 14.29 17.10 -0.45
C ASN A 33 15.17 16.01 0.15
N VAL A 34 15.03 14.79 -0.33
CA VAL A 34 15.78 13.61 0.13
C VAL A 34 16.30 12.87 -1.10
N LEU A 35 17.59 12.55 -1.14
CA LEU A 35 18.20 11.76 -2.23
C LEU A 35 17.88 12.32 -3.64
N ASN A 36 17.93 13.64 -3.81
CA ASN A 36 17.56 14.37 -5.03
C ASN A 36 16.10 14.20 -5.49
N GLN A 37 15.20 13.76 -4.61
CA GLN A 37 13.76 13.69 -4.85
C GLN A 37 13.02 14.69 -3.96
N LYS A 38 11.94 15.26 -4.50
CA LYS A 38 11.14 16.31 -3.86
C LYS A 38 9.77 15.78 -3.46
N LEU A 39 9.39 15.97 -2.21
CA LEU A 39 8.09 15.60 -1.67
C LEU A 39 7.36 16.87 -1.20
N ASN A 40 6.21 17.19 -1.80
CA ASN A 40 5.49 18.40 -1.41
C ASN A 40 4.82 18.19 -0.06
N ILE A 41 4.88 19.22 0.77
CA ILE A 41 4.25 19.25 2.07
C ILE A 41 3.49 20.56 2.25
N VAL A 42 2.43 20.47 3.04
CA VAL A 42 1.68 21.65 3.50
C VAL A 42 1.61 21.58 5.01
N VAL A 43 2.13 22.58 5.70
CA VAL A 43 2.14 22.64 7.15
C VAL A 43 1.24 23.78 7.61
N ASN A 44 0.33 23.50 8.54
CA ASN A 44 -0.56 24.51 9.11
C ASN A 44 -0.30 24.66 10.61
N PHE A 45 0.23 25.81 11.01
CA PHE A 45 0.44 26.17 12.41
C PHE A 45 -0.70 27.05 12.92
N LYS A 46 -1.20 26.76 14.12
CA LYS A 46 -2.27 27.54 14.78
C LYS A 46 -2.06 27.57 16.29
N ILE A 47 -2.56 28.61 16.95
CA ILE A 47 -2.69 28.63 18.42
C ILE A 47 -4.04 28.01 18.78
N GLU A 48 -4.02 27.04 19.70
CA GLU A 48 -5.20 26.41 20.28
C GLU A 48 -4.98 26.23 21.78
N ASN A 49 -5.89 26.78 22.60
CA ASN A 49 -5.81 26.77 24.07
C ASN A 49 -4.45 27.23 24.61
N ASP A 50 -3.98 28.39 24.15
CA ASP A 50 -2.68 28.99 24.51
C ASP A 50 -1.45 28.12 24.20
N SER A 51 -1.60 27.11 23.33
CA SER A 51 -0.52 26.24 22.87
C SER A 51 -0.41 26.25 21.35
N LEU A 52 0.83 26.24 20.84
CA LEU A 52 1.09 26.11 19.42
C LEU A 52 0.82 24.66 18.97
N LYS A 53 -0.01 24.51 17.93
CA LYS A 53 -0.36 23.25 17.28
C LYS A 53 0.01 23.32 15.81
N GLY A 54 0.32 22.17 15.24
CA GLY A 54 0.71 22.05 13.84
C GLY A 54 0.08 20.81 13.23
N LYS A 55 -0.34 20.91 11.97
CA LYS A 55 -0.71 19.76 11.14
C LYS A 55 0.08 19.77 9.86
N ILE A 56 0.39 18.59 9.34
CA ILE A 56 1.06 18.44 8.05
C ILE A 56 0.23 17.58 7.12
N ASP A 57 0.12 18.04 5.88
CA ASP A 57 -0.36 17.28 4.74
C ASP A 57 0.84 16.91 3.87
N ILE A 58 0.82 15.68 3.35
CA ILE A 58 1.78 15.17 2.38
C ILE A 58 0.95 14.66 1.19
N PRO A 59 0.57 15.55 0.24
CA PRO A 59 -0.41 15.23 -0.80
C PRO A 59 -0.04 14.02 -1.67
N GLN A 60 1.25 13.87 -2.01
CA GLN A 60 1.74 12.70 -2.76
C GLN A 60 1.50 11.37 -2.02
N GLN A 61 1.40 11.42 -0.68
CA GLN A 61 1.14 10.26 0.17
C GLN A 61 -0.34 10.18 0.59
N MET A 62 -1.20 11.09 0.12
CA MET A 62 -2.61 11.22 0.56
C MET A 62 -2.78 11.30 2.08
N ALA A 63 -1.72 11.68 2.80
CA ALA A 63 -1.74 11.82 4.24
C ALA A 63 -2.10 13.27 4.57
N PHE A 64 -3.31 13.48 5.11
CA PHE A 64 -3.83 14.81 5.39
C PHE A 64 -4.11 14.97 6.88
N GLY A 65 -3.75 16.13 7.42
CA GLY A 65 -4.07 16.54 8.77
C GLY A 65 -3.32 15.79 9.85
N LEU A 66 -2.15 15.22 9.54
CA LEU A 66 -1.30 14.52 10.51
C LEU A 66 -0.83 15.50 11.59
N ASP A 67 -0.96 15.11 12.85
CA ASP A 67 -0.57 15.99 13.96
C ASP A 67 0.95 16.06 14.09
N LEU A 68 1.45 17.29 14.20
CA LEU A 68 2.84 17.56 14.57
C LEU A 68 2.98 17.55 16.10
N SER A 69 4.11 17.04 16.55
CA SER A 69 4.50 16.93 17.95
C SER A 69 5.77 17.72 18.22
N ASN A 70 6.04 18.02 19.48
CA ASN A 70 7.26 18.71 19.93
C ASN A 70 7.60 20.00 19.16
N ILE A 71 6.57 20.77 18.79
CA ILE A 71 6.74 22.05 18.08
C ILE A 71 7.39 23.05 19.04
N LYS A 72 8.59 23.51 18.70
CA LYS A 72 9.37 24.46 19.50
C LYS A 72 9.80 25.62 18.62
N THR A 73 9.52 26.83 19.09
CA THR A 73 10.02 28.07 18.51
C THR A 73 10.87 28.81 19.54
N GLU A 74 12.14 29.03 19.24
CA GLU A 74 13.04 29.82 20.07
C GLU A 74 13.97 30.64 19.16
N ASN A 75 13.90 31.96 19.27
CA ASN A 75 14.53 32.88 18.30
C ASN A 75 14.10 32.52 16.86
N GLU A 76 15.04 32.49 15.94
CA GLU A 76 14.80 32.10 14.54
C GLU A 76 14.61 30.58 14.37
N SER A 77 14.79 29.76 15.40
CA SER A 77 14.66 28.31 15.26
C SER A 77 13.20 27.85 15.32
N VAL A 78 12.81 27.01 14.35
CA VAL A 78 11.50 26.36 14.25
C VAL A 78 11.69 24.86 14.09
N ASN A 79 11.43 24.10 15.15
CA ASN A 79 11.61 22.65 15.17
C ASN A 79 10.28 21.94 15.41
N PHE A 80 10.03 20.84 14.72
CA PHE A 80 8.84 20.01 14.94
C PHE A 80 9.07 18.56 14.54
N GLU A 81 8.24 17.67 15.07
CA GLU A 81 8.33 16.22 14.86
C GLU A 81 7.03 15.67 14.27
N LEU A 82 7.14 14.76 13.31
CA LEU A 82 6.02 13.97 12.79
C LEU A 82 6.18 12.51 13.21
N VAL A 83 5.19 11.98 13.93
CA VAL A 83 5.13 10.56 14.26
C VAL A 83 4.56 9.81 13.06
N ALA A 84 5.42 9.19 12.26
CA ALA A 84 5.06 8.48 11.03
C ALA A 84 4.78 6.97 11.26
N GLY A 85 4.59 6.56 12.51
CA GLY A 85 4.26 5.18 12.92
C GLY A 85 4.94 4.75 14.23
N PRO A 86 4.68 3.53 14.74
CA PRO A 86 5.28 3.05 15.98
C PRO A 86 6.82 3.02 15.91
N GLY A 87 7.47 3.94 16.64
CA GLY A 87 8.93 4.07 16.67
C GLY A 87 9.56 4.75 15.44
N ASN A 88 8.75 5.33 14.55
CA ASN A 88 9.21 6.11 13.40
C ASN A 88 8.86 7.59 13.61
N ILE A 89 9.89 8.40 13.87
CA ILE A 89 9.75 9.85 14.06
C ILE A 89 10.57 10.53 12.97
N ALA A 90 9.94 11.47 12.26
CA ALA A 90 10.61 12.41 11.38
C ALA A 90 10.85 13.72 12.12
N PHE A 91 12.09 14.21 12.07
CA PHE A 91 12.53 15.45 12.71
C PHE A 91 12.71 16.53 11.64
N PHE A 92 12.16 17.71 11.90
CA PHE A 92 12.31 18.91 11.10
C PHE A 92 13.04 19.94 11.96
N GLU A 93 14.29 20.23 11.60
CA GLU A 93 15.14 21.21 12.27
C GLU A 93 15.27 22.44 11.36
N GLY A 94 14.48 23.48 11.61
CA GLY A 94 14.33 24.63 10.72
C GLY A 94 14.77 25.96 11.31
N GLU A 95 15.07 26.90 10.42
CA GLU A 95 15.30 28.32 10.71
C GLU A 95 14.32 29.18 9.92
N TYR A 96 13.66 30.11 10.61
CA TYR A 96 12.76 31.11 10.07
C TYR A 96 13.54 32.35 9.65
N PHE A 97 13.26 32.85 8.46
CA PHE A 97 13.83 34.10 7.96
C PHE A 97 12.90 34.78 6.93
N LEU A 98 13.20 36.03 6.59
CA LEU A 98 12.57 36.74 5.48
C LEU A 98 13.49 36.68 4.26
N ASP A 99 12.95 36.32 3.09
CA ASP A 99 13.70 36.40 1.83
C ASP A 99 13.97 37.87 1.41
N ASP A 100 14.74 38.06 0.35
CA ASP A 100 15.07 39.40 -0.19
C ASP A 100 13.84 40.24 -0.58
N SER A 101 12.68 39.60 -0.78
CA SER A 101 11.40 40.25 -1.09
C SER A 101 10.53 40.44 0.15
N GLY A 102 11.03 40.11 1.34
CA GLY A 102 10.31 40.19 2.61
C GLY A 102 9.28 39.08 2.84
N ASN A 103 9.30 37.98 2.06
CA ASN A 103 8.38 36.87 2.29
C ASN A 103 8.92 35.93 3.40
N PRO A 104 8.06 35.47 4.32
CA PRO A 104 8.45 34.50 5.34
C PRO A 104 8.81 33.13 4.76
N LYS A 105 9.95 32.59 5.20
CA LYS A 105 10.46 31.26 4.87
C LYS A 105 10.88 30.50 6.11
N ILE A 106 10.76 29.18 6.04
CA ILE A 106 11.40 28.25 6.98
C ILE A 106 12.18 27.24 6.16
N GLU A 107 13.48 27.13 6.39
CA GLU A 107 14.32 26.13 5.72
C GLU A 107 15.16 25.39 6.74
N GLY A 108 15.51 24.14 6.43
CA GLY A 108 16.36 23.39 7.34
C GLY A 108 16.53 21.93 6.99
N LYS A 109 16.89 21.15 8.01
CA LYS A 109 17.24 19.74 7.88
C LYS A 109 16.04 18.86 8.19
N PHE A 110 15.89 17.82 7.37
CA PHE A 110 14.93 16.74 7.59
C PHE A 110 15.68 15.46 7.94
N ILE A 111 15.24 14.75 8.99
CA ILE A 111 15.84 13.49 9.43
C ILE A 111 14.75 12.48 9.71
N GLN A 112 14.77 11.34 9.04
CA GLN A 112 13.86 10.23 9.33
C GLN A 112 14.56 8.89 9.12
N MET A 113 14.54 8.01 10.12
CA MET A 113 15.12 6.66 10.03
C MET A 113 16.57 6.63 9.49
N GLY A 114 17.40 7.60 9.87
CA GLY A 114 18.80 7.73 9.40
C GLY A 114 18.95 8.34 8.00
N ILE A 115 17.86 8.57 7.29
CA ILE A 115 17.84 9.32 6.04
C ILE A 115 17.89 10.82 6.36
N VAL A 116 18.84 11.52 5.75
CA VAL A 116 19.03 12.96 5.92
C VAL A 116 18.69 13.67 4.62
N GLY A 117 17.85 14.70 4.73
CA GLY A 117 17.48 15.60 3.65
C GLY A 117 17.37 17.04 4.13
N THR A 118 16.81 17.88 3.28
CA THR A 118 16.43 19.26 3.62
C THR A 118 14.93 19.44 3.47
N PHE A 119 14.38 20.51 4.04
CA PHE A 119 13.04 20.96 3.72
C PHE A 119 13.03 22.46 3.59
N ASN A 120 12.07 22.97 2.82
CA ASN A 120 11.74 24.38 2.77
C ASN A 120 10.23 24.55 2.85
N LEU A 121 9.81 25.67 3.41
CA LEU A 121 8.43 26.09 3.56
C LEU A 121 8.34 27.58 3.25
N GLU A 122 7.36 27.95 2.46
CA GLU A 122 6.98 29.33 2.18
C GLU A 122 5.56 29.55 2.68
N LEU A 123 5.30 30.70 3.31
CA LEU A 123 3.96 31.04 3.79
C LEU A 123 3.01 31.17 2.58
N ALA A 124 1.99 30.31 2.52
CA ALA A 124 1.11 30.20 1.37
C ALA A 124 0.28 31.48 1.21
N LYS A 125 0.36 32.10 0.03
CA LYS A 125 -0.65 33.06 -0.44
C LYS A 125 -1.86 32.23 -0.88
N GLU A 126 -3.08 32.58 -0.44
CA GLU A 126 -4.28 31.80 -0.73
C GLU A 126 -4.40 31.47 -2.23
N GLU A 127 -4.19 30.21 -2.62
CA GLU A 127 -4.48 29.71 -3.96
C GLU A 127 -5.66 28.74 -3.96
N ALA A 128 -6.58 28.98 -4.91
CA ALA A 128 -7.81 28.24 -5.10
C ALA A 128 -7.55 26.78 -5.49
N LYS A 129 -8.23 25.84 -4.81
CA LYS A 129 -8.24 24.41 -5.12
C LYS A 129 -8.61 24.18 -6.59
N LYS A 130 -7.68 23.66 -7.41
CA LYS A 130 -8.02 23.07 -8.71
C LYS A 130 -8.76 21.74 -8.47
N GLN A 131 -10.09 21.79 -8.56
CA GLN A 131 -10.91 20.58 -8.67
C GLN A 131 -10.64 19.94 -10.03
N GLN A 132 -10.25 18.66 -10.04
CA GLN A 132 -10.27 17.85 -11.27
C GLN A 132 -11.73 17.65 -11.69
N THR A 133 -12.03 17.95 -12.95
CA THR A 133 -13.35 17.77 -13.55
C THR A 133 -13.68 16.27 -13.63
N PRO A 134 -14.85 15.80 -13.16
CA PRO A 134 -15.22 14.40 -13.28
C PRO A 134 -15.37 13.99 -14.75
N THR A 135 -14.72 12.90 -15.14
CA THR A 135 -15.00 12.20 -16.40
C THR A 135 -16.46 11.76 -16.41
N ALA A 136 -17.17 11.91 -17.53
CA ALA A 136 -18.57 11.51 -17.63
C ALA A 136 -18.73 10.02 -17.30
N GLN A 137 -19.37 9.71 -16.18
CA GLN A 137 -19.54 8.34 -15.68
C GLN A 137 -20.71 7.66 -16.43
N ASN A 138 -20.39 6.70 -17.30
CA ASN A 138 -21.38 5.95 -18.09
C ASN A 138 -21.79 4.63 -17.42
N PHE A 139 -21.80 4.57 -16.09
CA PHE A 139 -22.18 3.39 -15.31
C PHE A 139 -22.76 3.80 -13.95
N THR A 140 -23.46 2.88 -13.30
CA THR A 140 -24.00 3.04 -11.95
C THR A 140 -23.32 2.06 -11.01
N ASP A 141 -22.87 2.56 -9.87
CA ASP A 141 -22.38 1.74 -8.76
C ASP A 141 -23.55 1.36 -7.85
N LEU A 142 -23.69 0.06 -7.57
CA LEU A 142 -24.64 -0.47 -6.60
C LEU A 142 -23.87 -1.07 -5.43
N ASP A 143 -24.19 -0.65 -4.20
CA ASP A 143 -23.70 -1.34 -3.02
C ASP A 143 -24.40 -2.70 -2.88
N VAL A 144 -23.61 -3.74 -2.62
CA VAL A 144 -24.08 -5.11 -2.52
C VAL A 144 -23.61 -5.76 -1.23
N ARG A 145 -24.40 -6.73 -0.76
CA ARG A 145 -24.09 -7.61 0.37
C ARG A 145 -24.22 -9.05 -0.08
N ILE A 146 -23.13 -9.81 0.00
CA ILE A 146 -23.04 -11.16 -0.55
C ILE A 146 -22.80 -12.14 0.60
N VAL A 147 -23.70 -13.11 0.77
CA VAL A 147 -23.56 -14.15 1.80
C VAL A 147 -22.53 -15.18 1.34
N ALA A 148 -21.45 -15.32 2.12
CA ALA A 148 -20.34 -16.23 1.87
C ALA A 148 -20.14 -17.14 3.09
N GLY A 149 -20.90 -18.24 3.13
CA GLY A 149 -20.93 -19.13 4.29
C GLY A 149 -21.46 -18.42 5.54
N PRO A 150 -20.71 -18.40 6.67
CA PRO A 150 -21.10 -17.67 7.88
C PRO A 150 -20.87 -16.15 7.78
N ASP A 151 -20.14 -15.69 6.77
CA ASP A 151 -19.76 -14.29 6.61
C ASP A 151 -20.60 -13.57 5.54
N THR A 152 -20.57 -12.24 5.59
CA THR A 152 -21.17 -11.38 4.56
C THR A 152 -20.11 -10.44 4.01
N LEU A 153 -19.93 -10.47 2.70
CA LEU A 153 -19.02 -9.57 1.99
C LEU A 153 -19.76 -8.27 1.64
N GLY A 154 -19.15 -7.14 1.95
CA GLY A 154 -19.56 -5.84 1.45
C GLY A 154 -18.84 -5.54 0.14
N GLY A 155 -19.59 -5.06 -0.87
CA GLY A 155 -18.98 -4.79 -2.17
C GLY A 155 -19.74 -3.76 -2.98
N THR A 156 -19.21 -3.49 -4.17
CA THR A 156 -19.80 -2.61 -5.17
C THR A 156 -19.88 -3.33 -6.51
N LEU A 157 -21.07 -3.34 -7.11
CA LEU A 157 -21.32 -3.79 -8.47
C LEU A 157 -21.48 -2.58 -9.39
N SER A 158 -20.50 -2.33 -10.24
CA SER A 158 -20.52 -1.29 -11.27
C SER A 158 -21.20 -1.83 -12.54
N ILE A 159 -22.32 -1.23 -12.95
CA ILE A 159 -23.14 -1.66 -14.09
C ILE A 159 -23.14 -0.58 -15.17
N PRO A 160 -22.77 -0.89 -16.43
CA PRO A 160 -22.80 0.08 -17.52
C PRO A 160 -24.21 0.66 -17.76
N ASN A 161 -24.30 1.98 -17.92
CA ASN A 161 -25.52 2.75 -18.22
C ASN A 161 -25.80 2.77 -19.73
N ILE A 162 -25.82 1.59 -20.34
CA ILE A 162 -26.15 1.45 -21.76
C ILE A 162 -27.64 1.13 -21.86
N ASN A 163 -28.40 2.04 -22.46
CA ASN A 163 -29.86 1.95 -22.71
C ASN A 163 -30.24 0.70 -23.52
N SER A 164 -30.24 -0.47 -22.88
CA SER A 164 -30.63 -1.73 -23.51
C SER A 164 -31.08 -2.73 -22.44
N LYS A 165 -32.02 -3.61 -22.80
CA LYS A 165 -32.40 -4.81 -22.02
C LYS A 165 -31.29 -5.88 -21.98
N LYS A 166 -30.04 -5.49 -22.22
CA LYS A 166 -28.91 -6.41 -22.42
C LYS A 166 -28.36 -6.83 -21.07
N LYS A 167 -28.13 -8.13 -20.92
CA LYS A 167 -27.34 -8.67 -19.81
C LYS A 167 -25.86 -8.45 -20.09
N PHE A 168 -25.11 -8.00 -19.09
CA PHE A 168 -23.71 -7.64 -19.21
C PHE A 168 -22.80 -8.82 -18.89
N LYS A 169 -21.68 -8.90 -19.61
CA LYS A 169 -20.50 -9.65 -19.15
C LYS A 169 -20.01 -9.01 -17.86
N CYS A 170 -19.58 -9.82 -16.91
CA CYS A 170 -19.12 -9.33 -15.61
C CYS A 170 -17.73 -9.87 -15.28
N VAL A 171 -16.91 -9.04 -14.64
CA VAL A 171 -15.62 -9.43 -14.08
C VAL A 171 -15.66 -9.23 -12.57
N ILE A 172 -15.23 -10.25 -11.82
CA ILE A 172 -14.97 -10.12 -10.38
C ILE A 172 -13.49 -9.75 -10.23
N LEU A 173 -13.20 -8.62 -9.58
CA LEU A 173 -11.82 -8.27 -9.21
C LEU A 173 -11.48 -8.88 -7.86
N ILE A 174 -10.32 -9.54 -7.78
CA ILE A 174 -9.86 -10.29 -6.62
C ILE A 174 -8.51 -9.72 -6.19
N THR A 175 -8.51 -9.16 -4.99
CA THR A 175 -7.43 -8.46 -4.28
C THR A 175 -6.20 -9.32 -4.04
N GLY A 176 -5.08 -8.66 -3.75
CA GLY A 176 -3.82 -9.31 -3.39
C GLY A 176 -3.77 -9.79 -1.93
N SER A 177 -2.55 -9.98 -1.42
CA SER A 177 -2.34 -10.48 -0.07
C SER A 177 -2.52 -9.39 1.00
N GLY A 178 -3.01 -9.80 2.17
CA GLY A 178 -3.31 -8.91 3.30
C GLY A 178 -4.76 -8.42 3.27
N PRO A 179 -5.22 -7.73 4.32
CA PRO A 179 -6.58 -7.22 4.36
C PRO A 179 -6.72 -5.99 3.44
N GLN A 180 -7.56 -6.08 2.40
CA GLN A 180 -7.77 -5.00 1.44
C GLN A 180 -9.23 -4.58 1.31
N ASP A 181 -9.45 -3.31 0.98
CA ASP A 181 -10.77 -2.82 0.59
C ASP A 181 -11.07 -3.16 -0.88
N ARG A 182 -12.33 -2.99 -1.29
CA ARG A 182 -12.78 -3.23 -2.66
C ARG A 182 -12.10 -2.36 -3.73
N ASP A 183 -11.40 -1.29 -3.34
CA ASP A 183 -10.73 -0.40 -4.27
C ASP A 183 -9.26 -0.79 -4.50
N GLU A 184 -8.73 -1.73 -3.70
CA GLU A 184 -7.31 -2.10 -3.64
C GLU A 184 -6.44 -0.84 -3.54
N ASP A 185 -6.63 -0.08 -2.46
CA ASP A 185 -5.86 1.14 -2.19
C ASP A 185 -4.45 0.80 -1.67
N VAL A 186 -3.44 1.06 -2.50
CA VAL A 186 -2.03 0.89 -2.15
C VAL A 186 -1.34 2.25 -2.28
N PHE A 187 -0.95 2.84 -1.15
CA PHE A 187 -0.32 4.17 -1.08
C PHE A 187 -1.08 5.26 -1.86
N GLY A 188 -2.42 5.24 -1.81
CA GLY A 188 -3.28 6.21 -2.49
C GLY A 188 -3.56 5.88 -3.96
N PHE A 189 -3.01 4.79 -4.50
CA PHE A 189 -3.41 4.27 -5.81
C PHE A 189 -4.54 3.27 -5.63
N LYS A 190 -5.75 3.64 -6.07
CA LYS A 190 -6.94 2.78 -6.04
C LYS A 190 -7.02 1.89 -7.29
N ILE A 191 -6.17 0.87 -7.31
CA ILE A 191 -5.90 0.03 -8.49
C ILE A 191 -7.21 -0.52 -9.07
N PHE A 192 -8.08 -1.08 -8.22
CA PHE A 192 -9.34 -1.65 -8.67
C PHE A 192 -10.42 -0.61 -8.95
N LYS A 193 -10.35 0.61 -8.38
CA LYS A 193 -11.29 1.68 -8.74
C LYS A 193 -11.04 2.19 -10.14
N GLU A 194 -9.79 2.41 -10.52
CA GLU A 194 -9.41 2.81 -11.87
C GLU A 194 -9.78 1.72 -12.89
N LEU A 195 -9.46 0.46 -12.58
CA LEU A 195 -9.78 -0.67 -13.44
C LEU A 195 -11.31 -0.85 -13.60
N ALA A 196 -12.08 -0.80 -12.52
CA ALA A 196 -13.53 -0.91 -12.58
C ALA A 196 -14.18 0.24 -13.36
N THR A 197 -13.70 1.47 -13.14
CA THR A 197 -14.20 2.65 -13.86
C THR A 197 -13.98 2.49 -15.36
N HIS A 198 -12.79 2.06 -15.78
CA HIS A 198 -12.47 1.83 -17.19
C HIS A 198 -13.32 0.71 -17.81
N LEU A 199 -13.39 -0.45 -17.14
CA LEU A 199 -14.14 -1.61 -17.64
C LEU A 199 -15.65 -1.32 -17.72
N ALA A 200 -16.21 -0.64 -16.72
CA ALA A 200 -17.62 -0.26 -16.70
C ALA A 200 -17.95 0.75 -17.80
N ASN A 201 -17.10 1.77 -18.02
CA ASN A 201 -17.24 2.68 -19.16
C ASN A 201 -17.08 1.96 -20.52
N SER A 202 -16.35 0.84 -20.55
CA SER A 202 -16.18 -0.01 -21.73
C SER A 202 -17.31 -1.04 -21.93
N GLY A 203 -18.37 -0.99 -21.12
CA GLY A 203 -19.54 -1.88 -21.25
C GLY A 203 -19.41 -3.24 -20.57
N ILE A 204 -18.47 -3.40 -19.64
CA ILE A 204 -18.26 -4.61 -18.82
C ILE A 204 -18.68 -4.32 -17.39
N ALA A 205 -19.61 -5.10 -16.82
CA ALA A 205 -19.95 -4.96 -15.40
C ALA A 205 -18.79 -5.43 -14.51
N VAL A 206 -18.60 -4.81 -13.35
CA VAL A 206 -17.48 -5.15 -12.46
C VAL A 206 -17.97 -5.31 -11.04
N LEU A 207 -17.67 -6.44 -10.41
CA LEU A 207 -17.90 -6.66 -8.98
C LEU A 207 -16.57 -6.55 -8.24
N ARG A 208 -16.56 -5.75 -7.18
CA ARG A 208 -15.44 -5.62 -6.24
C ARG A 208 -15.96 -5.75 -4.83
N CYS A 209 -15.24 -6.47 -3.97
CA CYS A 209 -15.65 -6.69 -2.59
C CYS A 209 -14.51 -6.33 -1.65
N ASP A 210 -14.85 -5.87 -0.44
CA ASP A 210 -13.88 -5.79 0.64
C ASP A 210 -13.57 -7.21 1.08
N ASP A 211 -12.31 -7.50 1.38
CA ASP A 211 -11.92 -8.84 1.84
C ASP A 211 -12.66 -9.22 3.11
N ARG A 212 -12.92 -10.52 3.30
CA ARG A 212 -13.45 -11.04 4.57
C ARG A 212 -12.65 -10.45 5.74
N GLY A 213 -13.36 -9.79 6.65
CA GLY A 213 -12.80 -9.18 7.85
C GLY A 213 -12.23 -7.79 7.68
N PHE A 214 -12.43 -7.18 6.53
CA PHE A 214 -12.00 -5.82 6.25
C PHE A 214 -13.14 -4.98 5.68
N GLY A 215 -13.01 -3.66 5.83
CA GLY A 215 -14.01 -2.71 5.34
C GLY A 215 -15.41 -3.01 5.86
N GLN A 216 -16.34 -3.28 4.94
CA GLN A 216 -17.73 -3.59 5.27
C GLN A 216 -18.03 -5.09 5.36
N SER A 217 -17.03 -5.95 5.17
CA SER A 217 -17.14 -7.40 5.23
C SER A 217 -16.94 -7.92 6.65
N THR A 218 -17.71 -8.94 7.04
CA THR A 218 -17.56 -9.60 8.35
C THR A 218 -16.41 -10.62 8.34
N ASN A 219 -15.94 -11.05 9.52
CA ASN A 219 -15.03 -12.19 9.64
C ASN A 219 -15.32 -13.02 10.89
N SER A 220 -15.83 -14.23 10.67
CA SER A 220 -16.16 -15.21 11.71
C SER A 220 -14.97 -16.08 12.15
N LEU A 221 -13.86 -16.12 11.38
CA LEU A 221 -12.74 -17.06 11.58
C LEU A 221 -11.44 -16.41 12.05
N GLY A 222 -11.35 -15.08 12.07
CA GLY A 222 -10.21 -14.34 12.60
C GLY A 222 -8.90 -14.66 11.87
N ASN A 223 -7.88 -15.12 12.60
CA ASN A 223 -6.54 -15.44 12.10
C ASN A 223 -6.42 -16.81 11.42
N LYS A 224 -7.52 -17.55 11.28
CA LYS A 224 -7.57 -18.87 10.62
C LYS A 224 -7.94 -18.80 9.13
N VAL A 225 -8.21 -17.60 8.61
CA VAL A 225 -8.56 -17.39 7.21
C VAL A 225 -7.35 -17.69 6.32
N THR A 226 -7.58 -18.39 5.21
CA THR A 226 -6.55 -18.79 4.24
C THR A 226 -6.94 -18.40 2.81
N THR A 227 -6.00 -18.55 1.87
CA THR A 227 -6.25 -18.38 0.41
C THR A 227 -7.46 -19.19 -0.08
N PHE A 228 -7.72 -20.37 0.49
CA PHE A 228 -8.86 -21.21 0.11
C PHE A 228 -10.21 -20.65 0.58
N ASP A 229 -10.23 -19.94 1.71
CA ASP A 229 -11.43 -19.26 2.17
C ASP A 229 -11.77 -18.09 1.24
N PHE A 230 -10.76 -17.33 0.78
CA PHE A 230 -10.96 -16.28 -0.22
C PHE A 230 -11.43 -16.86 -1.56
N ALA A 231 -10.97 -18.06 -1.94
CA ALA A 231 -11.54 -18.77 -3.08
C ALA A 231 -13.03 -19.12 -2.90
N ASN A 232 -13.46 -19.49 -1.68
CA ASN A 232 -14.87 -19.74 -1.38
C ASN A 232 -15.71 -18.44 -1.44
N ASP A 233 -15.14 -17.29 -1.08
CA ASP A 233 -15.79 -15.98 -1.24
C ASP A 233 -16.06 -15.65 -2.70
N VAL A 234 -15.06 -15.85 -3.56
CA VAL A 234 -15.20 -15.64 -5.00
C VAL A 234 -16.29 -16.54 -5.59
N GLU A 235 -16.39 -17.80 -5.14
CA GLU A 235 -17.48 -18.71 -5.53
C GLU A 235 -18.86 -18.18 -5.10
N ALA A 236 -18.96 -17.59 -3.90
CA ALA A 236 -20.18 -16.92 -3.43
C ALA A 236 -20.54 -15.70 -4.30
N CYS A 237 -19.55 -14.91 -4.70
CA CYS A 237 -19.71 -13.80 -5.64
C CYS A 237 -20.20 -14.27 -7.02
N ILE A 238 -19.65 -15.38 -7.57
CA ILE A 238 -20.14 -15.99 -8.81
C ILE A 238 -21.62 -16.38 -8.66
N LYS A 239 -21.97 -17.06 -7.56
CA LYS A 239 -23.37 -17.47 -7.27
C LYS A 239 -24.32 -16.27 -7.19
N TYR A 240 -23.89 -15.19 -6.55
CA TYR A 240 -24.65 -13.93 -6.48
C TYR A 240 -24.90 -13.37 -7.89
N LEU A 241 -23.84 -13.23 -8.70
CA LEU A 241 -23.91 -12.66 -10.05
C LEU A 241 -24.75 -13.52 -11.01
N LYS A 242 -24.72 -14.85 -10.90
CA LYS A 242 -25.56 -15.75 -11.73
C LYS A 242 -27.05 -15.49 -11.54
N ASN A 243 -27.46 -14.97 -10.39
CA ASN A 243 -28.85 -14.64 -10.07
C ASN A 243 -29.19 -13.15 -10.30
N HIS A 244 -28.21 -12.32 -10.62
CA HIS A 244 -28.42 -10.89 -10.83
C HIS A 244 -29.02 -10.61 -12.22
N SER A 245 -30.14 -9.87 -12.27
CA SER A 245 -30.93 -9.68 -13.50
C SER A 245 -30.16 -9.02 -14.65
N SER A 246 -29.27 -8.08 -14.31
CA SER A 246 -28.43 -7.36 -15.28
C SER A 246 -27.22 -8.13 -15.79
N ILE A 247 -26.88 -9.29 -15.22
CA ILE A 247 -25.63 -10.02 -15.55
C ILE A 247 -25.94 -11.26 -16.38
N ASP A 248 -25.11 -11.52 -17.39
CA ASP A 248 -25.18 -12.75 -18.19
C ASP A 248 -24.49 -13.88 -17.41
N PRO A 249 -25.23 -14.88 -16.90
CA PRO A 249 -24.68 -15.92 -16.05
C PRO A 249 -23.65 -16.82 -16.77
N LYS A 250 -23.54 -16.73 -18.10
CA LYS A 250 -22.54 -17.48 -18.90
C LYS A 250 -21.29 -16.67 -19.21
N LYS A 251 -21.22 -15.41 -18.77
CA LYS A 251 -20.13 -14.47 -19.10
C LYS A 251 -19.58 -13.79 -17.84
N ILE A 252 -19.35 -14.58 -16.79
CA ILE A 252 -18.69 -14.14 -15.56
C ILE A 252 -17.25 -14.59 -15.62
N GLY A 253 -16.31 -13.64 -15.60
CA GLY A 253 -14.88 -13.89 -15.54
C GLY A 253 -14.26 -13.40 -14.24
N LEU A 254 -13.01 -13.79 -14.01
CA LEU A 254 -12.23 -13.42 -12.82
C LEU A 254 -11.01 -12.62 -13.26
N LEU A 255 -10.68 -11.57 -12.51
CA LEU A 255 -9.40 -10.87 -12.61
C LEU A 255 -8.78 -10.84 -11.22
N GLY A 256 -7.66 -11.54 -11.06
CA GLY A 256 -6.94 -11.61 -9.79
C GLY A 256 -5.63 -10.86 -9.85
N HIS A 257 -5.38 -9.97 -8.89
CA HIS A 257 -4.11 -9.27 -8.73
C HIS A 257 -3.26 -9.93 -7.65
N SER A 258 -1.96 -10.19 -7.91
CA SER A 258 -1.05 -10.78 -6.93
C SER A 258 -1.56 -12.13 -6.38
N GLU A 259 -1.79 -12.28 -5.07
CA GLU A 259 -2.45 -13.47 -4.49
C GLU A 259 -3.83 -13.73 -5.10
N GLY A 260 -4.57 -12.70 -5.50
CA GLY A 260 -5.83 -12.83 -6.24
C GLY A 260 -5.69 -13.67 -7.51
N GLY A 261 -4.51 -13.69 -8.14
CA GLY A 261 -4.23 -14.58 -9.28
C GLY A 261 -4.19 -16.06 -8.89
N ILE A 262 -3.71 -16.38 -7.68
CA ILE A 262 -3.77 -17.73 -7.10
C ILE A 262 -5.23 -18.10 -6.83
N ILE A 263 -5.97 -17.20 -6.17
CA ILE A 263 -7.39 -17.39 -5.83
C ILE A 263 -8.22 -17.63 -7.10
N ALA A 264 -8.05 -16.80 -8.14
CA ALA A 264 -8.72 -16.94 -9.43
C ALA A 264 -8.41 -18.30 -10.07
N SER A 265 -7.15 -18.75 -9.99
CA SER A 265 -6.71 -20.04 -10.54
C SER A 265 -7.33 -21.21 -9.79
N ILE A 266 -7.38 -21.16 -8.45
CA ILE A 266 -8.04 -22.16 -7.61
C ILE A 266 -9.52 -22.29 -8.02
N VAL A 267 -10.25 -21.17 -8.10
CA VAL A 267 -11.67 -21.16 -8.47
C VAL A 267 -11.87 -21.71 -9.87
N ALA A 268 -11.17 -21.17 -10.88
CA ALA A 268 -11.34 -21.57 -12.28
C ALA A 268 -10.90 -23.02 -12.56
N SER A 269 -10.02 -23.61 -11.73
CA SER A 269 -9.64 -25.02 -11.84
C SER A 269 -10.80 -25.97 -11.53
N ARG A 270 -11.71 -25.58 -10.62
CA ARG A 270 -12.79 -26.43 -10.09
C ARG A 270 -14.20 -25.96 -10.45
N ASN A 271 -14.38 -24.71 -10.85
CA ASN A 271 -15.67 -24.15 -11.28
C ASN A 271 -15.69 -23.90 -12.80
N LYS A 272 -16.53 -24.66 -13.51
CA LYS A 272 -16.69 -24.60 -14.97
C LYS A 272 -17.62 -23.48 -15.46
N ASP A 273 -18.25 -22.73 -14.54
CA ASP A 273 -19.05 -21.55 -14.87
C ASP A 273 -18.17 -20.30 -15.12
N VAL A 274 -16.87 -20.34 -14.80
CA VAL A 274 -15.94 -19.24 -15.07
C VAL A 274 -15.68 -19.15 -16.58
N ALA A 275 -16.03 -18.00 -17.18
CA ALA A 275 -15.97 -17.79 -18.62
C ALA A 275 -14.56 -17.42 -19.11
N PHE A 276 -13.75 -16.76 -18.28
CA PHE A 276 -12.36 -16.39 -18.56
C PHE A 276 -11.64 -15.98 -17.27
N VAL A 277 -10.31 -15.99 -17.29
CA VAL A 277 -9.46 -15.53 -16.18
C VAL A 277 -8.42 -14.54 -16.68
N VAL A 278 -8.20 -13.47 -15.92
CA VAL A 278 -7.08 -12.54 -16.07
C VAL A 278 -6.21 -12.64 -14.82
N LEU A 279 -4.95 -13.01 -14.98
CA LEU A 279 -3.95 -13.11 -13.92
C LEU A 279 -3.05 -11.87 -14.01
N MET A 280 -3.35 -10.87 -13.19
CA MET A 280 -2.61 -9.60 -13.13
C MET A 280 -1.50 -9.73 -12.08
N ALA A 281 -0.24 -9.76 -12.49
CA ALA A 281 0.89 -10.09 -11.60
C ALA A 281 0.62 -11.35 -10.75
N GLY A 282 -0.03 -12.36 -11.35
CA GLY A 282 -0.33 -13.63 -10.68
C GLY A 282 0.85 -14.58 -10.75
N THR A 283 1.27 -15.12 -9.61
CA THR A 283 2.39 -16.08 -9.57
C THR A 283 2.02 -17.45 -10.15
N SER A 284 3.02 -18.15 -10.69
CA SER A 284 2.91 -19.52 -11.19
C SER A 284 3.94 -20.47 -10.56
N ILE A 285 4.55 -20.06 -9.45
CA ILE A 285 5.51 -20.86 -8.68
C ILE A 285 5.03 -21.00 -7.24
N ARG A 286 5.52 -22.04 -6.55
CA ARG A 286 5.14 -22.31 -5.16
C ARG A 286 5.45 -21.13 -4.23
N GLY A 287 4.55 -20.87 -3.28
CA GLY A 287 4.60 -19.67 -2.43
C GLY A 287 5.92 -19.47 -1.68
N ASP A 288 6.57 -20.54 -1.19
CA ASP A 288 7.89 -20.40 -0.55
C ASP A 288 8.98 -19.90 -1.51
N SER A 289 8.97 -20.38 -2.75
CA SER A 289 9.89 -20.00 -3.81
C SER A 289 9.61 -18.58 -4.29
N LEU A 290 8.34 -18.20 -4.34
CA LEU A 290 7.92 -16.82 -4.61
C LEU A 290 8.48 -15.85 -3.58
N LEU A 291 8.26 -16.10 -2.28
CA LEU A 291 8.73 -15.21 -1.21
C LEU A 291 10.26 -15.06 -1.21
N ILE A 292 10.99 -16.11 -1.59
CA ILE A 292 12.45 -16.05 -1.76
C ILE A 292 12.84 -15.18 -2.96
N SER A 293 12.19 -15.38 -4.12
CA SER A 293 12.43 -14.57 -5.32
C SER A 293 12.10 -13.10 -5.07
N GLN A 294 10.97 -12.83 -4.41
CA GLN A 294 10.49 -11.50 -4.07
C GLN A 294 11.48 -10.78 -3.15
N LEU A 295 11.95 -11.45 -2.08
CA LEU A 295 12.95 -10.86 -1.19
C LEU A 295 14.24 -10.50 -1.95
N TYR A 296 14.72 -11.38 -2.82
CA TYR A 296 15.91 -11.12 -3.62
C TYR A 296 15.73 -9.89 -4.51
N GLU A 297 14.67 -9.84 -5.33
CA GLU A 297 14.47 -8.75 -6.28
C GLU A 297 14.20 -7.41 -5.60
N ILE A 298 13.40 -7.37 -4.52
CA ILE A 298 13.17 -6.13 -3.74
C ILE A 298 14.47 -5.60 -3.12
N THR A 299 15.24 -6.49 -2.48
CA THR A 299 16.46 -6.10 -1.77
C THR A 299 17.53 -5.62 -2.75
N LYS A 300 17.65 -6.29 -3.90
CA LYS A 300 18.51 -5.87 -5.01
C LYS A 300 18.08 -4.53 -5.63
N ALA A 301 16.78 -4.35 -5.90
CA ALA A 301 16.24 -3.10 -6.44
C ALA A 301 16.44 -1.92 -5.47
N SER A 302 16.58 -2.21 -4.17
CA SER A 302 16.86 -1.22 -3.13
C SER A 302 18.36 -0.90 -2.95
N GLY A 303 19.25 -1.51 -3.76
CA GLY A 303 20.68 -1.21 -3.78
C GLY A 303 21.51 -1.88 -2.69
N ALA A 304 21.01 -2.95 -2.08
CA ALA A 304 21.76 -3.72 -1.08
C ALA A 304 22.98 -4.43 -1.68
N SER A 305 24.00 -4.70 -0.85
CA SER A 305 25.16 -5.49 -1.23
C SER A 305 24.79 -6.97 -1.44
N ASP A 306 25.61 -7.70 -2.21
CA ASP A 306 25.42 -9.14 -2.40
C ASP A 306 25.52 -9.89 -1.06
N GLU A 307 26.42 -9.46 -0.16
CA GLU A 307 26.55 -10.02 1.18
C GLU A 307 25.25 -9.86 2.00
N ASP A 308 24.66 -8.65 2.01
CA ASP A 308 23.41 -8.39 2.73
C ASP A 308 22.25 -9.18 2.15
N ILE A 309 22.19 -9.33 0.83
CA ILE A 309 21.18 -10.14 0.15
C ILE A 309 21.32 -11.61 0.55
N GLN A 310 22.53 -12.17 0.53
CA GLN A 310 22.74 -13.57 0.93
C GLN A 310 22.41 -13.81 2.41
N GLU A 311 22.75 -12.84 3.27
CA GLU A 311 22.37 -12.88 4.68
C GLU A 311 20.84 -12.91 4.80
N ALA A 312 20.11 -11.96 4.19
CA ALA A 312 18.64 -11.89 4.20
C ALA A 312 17.98 -13.17 3.66
N LEU A 313 18.50 -13.73 2.56
CA LEU A 313 17.97 -14.96 1.96
C LEU A 313 18.14 -16.19 2.87
N ARG A 314 19.29 -16.29 3.56
CA ARG A 314 19.51 -17.36 4.55
C ARG A 314 18.46 -17.29 5.65
N TRP A 315 18.14 -16.09 6.12
CA TRP A 315 17.12 -15.87 7.14
C TRP A 315 15.74 -16.26 6.68
N GLN A 316 15.34 -15.78 5.50
CA GLN A 316 14.04 -16.10 4.94
C GLN A 316 13.85 -17.62 4.78
N LYS A 317 14.88 -18.33 4.32
CA LYS A 317 14.83 -19.81 4.21
C LYS A 317 14.63 -20.49 5.56
N ASN A 318 15.33 -20.04 6.61
CA ASN A 318 15.19 -20.59 7.95
C ASN A 318 13.79 -20.31 8.52
N THR A 319 13.28 -19.09 8.35
CA THR A 319 11.92 -18.69 8.75
C THR A 319 10.85 -19.54 8.06
N LEU A 320 10.92 -19.67 6.72
CA LEU A 320 9.99 -20.50 5.95
C LEU A 320 10.05 -21.97 6.36
N ASN A 321 11.24 -22.50 6.67
CA ASN A 321 11.37 -23.86 7.16
C ASN A 321 10.74 -24.05 8.56
N ALA A 322 10.88 -23.06 9.44
CA ALA A 322 10.25 -23.08 10.76
C ALA A 322 8.73 -23.02 10.65
N ILE A 323 8.17 -22.14 9.79
CA ILE A 323 6.73 -22.07 9.49
C ILE A 323 6.23 -23.42 8.96
N ARG A 324 6.95 -24.01 8.01
CA ARG A 324 6.55 -25.26 7.33
C ARG A 324 6.55 -26.47 8.27
N THR A 325 7.53 -26.57 9.17
CA THR A 325 7.72 -27.72 10.05
C THR A 325 7.11 -27.53 11.44
N ASP A 326 6.77 -26.29 11.80
CA ASP A 326 6.47 -25.85 13.17
C ASP A 326 7.55 -26.17 14.21
N THR A 327 8.81 -26.21 13.77
CA THR A 327 9.98 -26.51 14.62
C THR A 327 11.11 -25.50 14.37
N GLY A 328 12.08 -25.43 15.29
CA GLY A 328 13.26 -24.57 15.12
C GLY A 328 13.04 -23.09 15.44
N TRP A 329 11.89 -22.74 16.03
CA TRP A 329 11.56 -21.37 16.44
C TRP A 329 12.55 -20.77 17.44
N ASP A 330 13.00 -21.54 18.43
CA ASP A 330 13.96 -21.06 19.44
C ASP A 330 15.31 -20.68 18.80
N LYS A 331 15.79 -21.50 17.87
CA LYS A 331 17.01 -21.18 17.12
C LYS A 331 16.83 -19.94 16.26
N LEU A 332 15.70 -19.84 15.55
CA LEU A 332 15.39 -18.65 14.74
C LEU A 332 15.33 -17.38 15.60
N ARG A 333 14.74 -17.48 16.79
CA ARG A 333 14.65 -16.39 17.77
C ARG A 333 16.02 -15.90 18.22
N GLU A 334 16.91 -16.82 18.61
CA GLU A 334 18.28 -16.47 19.01
C GLU A 334 19.10 -15.90 17.86
N ASP A 335 18.97 -16.49 16.69
CA ASP A 335 19.61 -16.01 15.48
C ASP A 335 19.17 -14.55 15.12
N MET A 336 17.87 -14.26 15.20
CA MET A 336 17.32 -12.91 15.00
C MET A 336 17.84 -11.91 16.05
N PHE A 337 18.05 -12.37 17.28
CA PHE A 337 18.61 -11.54 18.35
C PHE A 337 20.07 -11.17 18.06
N ILE A 338 20.90 -12.15 17.68
CA ILE A 338 22.32 -11.94 17.34
C ILE A 338 22.45 -10.92 16.19
N MET A 339 21.61 -11.01 15.17
CA MET A 339 21.59 -10.04 14.07
C MET A 339 21.17 -8.65 14.51
N SER A 340 20.07 -8.57 15.28
CA SER A 340 19.57 -7.29 15.79
C SER A 340 20.65 -6.59 16.61
N LYS A 341 21.41 -7.36 17.40
CA LYS A 341 22.58 -6.88 18.13
C LYS A 341 23.70 -6.39 17.21
N LYS A 342 24.07 -7.16 16.19
CA LYS A 342 25.07 -6.74 15.18
C LYS A 342 24.72 -5.38 14.58
N GLN A 343 23.45 -5.12 14.26
CA GLN A 343 22.98 -3.83 13.75
C GLN A 343 23.02 -2.73 14.82
N ILE A 344 22.49 -3.00 16.02
CA ILE A 344 22.46 -2.04 17.13
C ILE A 344 23.87 -1.65 17.57
N ASP A 345 24.85 -2.56 17.52
CA ASP A 345 26.23 -2.31 17.93
C ASP A 345 26.94 -1.28 17.03
N THR A 346 26.43 -1.04 15.81
CA THR A 346 26.91 0.03 14.92
C THR A 346 26.38 1.42 15.26
N LEU A 347 25.37 1.52 16.12
CA LEU A 347 24.75 2.80 16.49
C LEU A 347 25.59 3.55 17.55
N PRO A 348 25.41 4.88 17.68
CA PRO A 348 25.96 5.64 18.82
C PRO A 348 25.48 5.10 20.18
N GLU A 349 26.31 5.18 21.22
CA GLU A 349 26.00 4.67 22.57
C GLU A 349 24.70 5.23 23.18
N SER A 350 24.35 6.48 22.87
CA SER A 350 23.08 7.09 23.29
C SER A 350 21.86 6.39 22.69
N GLN A 351 21.99 5.86 21.47
CA GLN A 351 20.95 5.13 20.77
C GLN A 351 20.92 3.65 21.17
N LYS A 352 22.09 3.02 21.42
CA LYS A 352 22.15 1.62 21.89
C LYS A 352 21.32 1.40 23.16
N LYS A 353 21.38 2.36 24.10
CA LYS A 353 20.60 2.32 25.36
C LYS A 353 19.08 2.30 25.15
N MET A 354 18.59 2.71 23.97
CA MET A 354 17.17 2.66 23.62
C MET A 354 16.70 1.24 23.23
N PHE A 355 17.62 0.29 23.04
CA PHE A 355 17.34 -1.08 22.63
C PHE A 355 17.87 -2.10 23.65
N PRO A 356 17.32 -2.15 24.87
CA PRO A 356 17.66 -3.21 25.83
C PRO A 356 17.26 -4.58 25.26
N ASP A 357 17.97 -5.64 25.69
CA ASP A 357 17.76 -7.00 25.19
C ASP A 357 16.30 -7.45 25.28
N SER A 358 15.62 -7.06 26.36
CA SER A 358 14.19 -7.34 26.56
C SER A 358 13.31 -6.75 25.46
N LEU A 359 13.59 -5.53 24.99
CA LEU A 359 12.86 -4.89 23.90
C LEU A 359 13.15 -5.57 22.56
N ILE A 360 14.40 -5.98 22.33
CA ILE A 360 14.79 -6.71 21.12
C ILE A 360 14.03 -8.04 21.06
N TYR A 361 14.07 -8.82 22.14
CA TYR A 361 13.36 -10.10 22.22
C TYR A 361 11.84 -9.91 22.11
N GLN A 362 11.26 -8.89 22.74
CA GLN A 362 9.83 -8.59 22.60
C GLN A 362 9.44 -8.33 21.14
N ARG A 363 10.27 -7.60 20.38
CA ARG A 363 10.06 -7.37 18.94
C ARG A 363 10.14 -8.67 18.13
N ILE A 364 11.14 -9.50 18.40
CA ILE A 364 11.31 -10.80 17.74
C ILE A 364 10.12 -11.72 18.03
N ASP A 365 9.67 -11.80 19.28
CA ASP A 365 8.53 -12.62 19.70
C ASP A 365 7.24 -12.18 19.01
N MET A 366 7.04 -10.87 18.83
CA MET A 366 5.93 -10.35 18.03
C MET A 366 6.02 -10.74 16.55
N LEU A 367 7.21 -10.66 15.93
CA LEU A 367 7.41 -11.08 14.53
C LEU A 367 7.17 -12.58 14.34
N ILE A 368 7.65 -13.41 15.26
CA ILE A 368 7.42 -14.86 15.25
C ILE A 368 5.92 -15.14 15.42
N ALA A 369 5.26 -14.51 16.40
CA ALA A 369 3.82 -14.68 16.61
C ALA A 369 3.00 -14.29 15.37
N GLN A 370 3.36 -13.18 14.71
CA GLN A 370 2.73 -12.74 13.45
C GLN A 370 2.96 -13.72 12.30
N SER A 371 4.12 -14.38 12.27
CA SER A 371 4.45 -15.38 11.24
C SER A 371 3.73 -16.73 11.46
N ARG A 372 3.21 -16.98 12.67
CA ARG A 372 2.45 -18.19 13.03
C ARG A 372 0.95 -18.02 12.77
N ASN A 373 0.59 -17.76 11.53
CA ASN A 373 -0.81 -17.72 11.09
C ASN A 373 -1.09 -18.79 10.01
N ASP A 374 -2.35 -19.22 9.93
CA ASP A 374 -2.74 -20.33 9.04
C ASP A 374 -2.63 -19.94 7.57
N TRP A 375 -2.88 -18.68 7.23
CA TRP A 375 -2.67 -18.15 5.89
C TRP A 375 -1.24 -18.39 5.41
N MET A 376 -0.23 -17.99 6.18
CA MET A 376 1.18 -18.13 5.81
C MET A 376 1.57 -19.61 5.68
N ARG A 377 1.09 -20.48 6.59
CA ARG A 377 1.37 -21.92 6.52
C ARG A 377 0.82 -22.56 5.26
N GLU A 378 -0.35 -22.13 4.80
CA GLU A 378 -0.95 -22.64 3.58
C GLU A 378 -0.35 -22.00 2.33
N PHE A 379 -0.19 -20.67 2.32
CA PHE A 379 0.36 -19.90 1.20
C PHE A 379 1.70 -20.46 0.72
N ILE A 380 2.63 -20.76 1.63
CA ILE A 380 3.96 -21.26 1.27
C ILE A 380 3.95 -22.66 0.64
N LYS A 381 2.86 -23.42 0.83
CA LYS A 381 2.68 -24.76 0.27
C LYS A 381 1.95 -24.74 -1.07
N ILE A 382 1.15 -23.71 -1.33
CA ILE A 382 0.36 -23.61 -2.55
C ILE A 382 1.32 -23.50 -3.74
N ASP A 383 1.15 -24.41 -4.70
CA ASP A 383 1.73 -24.31 -6.04
C ASP A 383 0.64 -23.89 -7.03
N PRO A 384 0.60 -22.63 -7.48
CA PRO A 384 -0.42 -22.15 -8.40
C PRO A 384 -0.42 -22.88 -9.74
N ALA A 385 0.72 -23.44 -10.18
CA ALA A 385 0.80 -24.19 -11.43
C ALA A 385 -0.17 -25.38 -11.43
N ASP A 386 -0.30 -26.08 -10.30
CA ASP A 386 -1.22 -27.23 -10.15
C ASP A 386 -2.69 -26.88 -10.41
N TYR A 387 -3.07 -25.61 -10.23
CA TYR A 387 -4.41 -25.11 -10.48
C TYR A 387 -4.53 -24.54 -11.90
N ILE A 388 -3.53 -23.79 -12.36
CA ILE A 388 -3.48 -23.22 -13.72
C ILE A 388 -3.58 -24.32 -14.77
N GLU A 389 -2.90 -25.47 -14.56
CA GLU A 389 -2.95 -26.64 -15.44
C GLU A 389 -4.36 -27.23 -15.61
N LYS A 390 -5.30 -26.93 -14.71
CA LYS A 390 -6.66 -27.48 -14.69
C LYS A 390 -7.73 -26.48 -15.14
N ILE A 391 -7.35 -25.23 -15.41
CA ILE A 391 -8.27 -24.20 -15.93
C ILE A 391 -8.83 -24.67 -17.28
N SER A 392 -10.12 -24.42 -17.54
CA SER A 392 -10.81 -24.84 -18.77
C SER A 392 -11.37 -23.68 -19.59
N CYS A 393 -11.14 -22.44 -19.18
CA CYS A 393 -11.55 -21.23 -19.89
C CYS A 393 -10.32 -20.45 -20.40
N PRO A 394 -10.49 -19.49 -21.33
CA PRO A 394 -9.39 -18.65 -21.79
C PRO A 394 -8.70 -17.89 -20.65
N VAL A 395 -7.38 -17.72 -20.75
CA VAL A 395 -6.55 -17.05 -19.74
C VAL A 395 -5.72 -15.93 -20.34
N LEU A 396 -5.69 -14.77 -19.68
CA LEU A 396 -4.73 -13.69 -19.94
C LEU A 396 -3.79 -13.55 -18.74
N ALA A 397 -2.51 -13.79 -18.91
CA ALA A 397 -1.50 -13.54 -17.87
C ALA A 397 -0.72 -12.26 -18.15
N LEU A 398 -0.68 -11.36 -17.19
CA LEU A 398 -0.05 -10.05 -17.30
C LEU A 398 1.05 -9.91 -16.26
N PHE A 399 2.20 -9.38 -16.68
CA PHE A 399 3.30 -9.07 -15.77
C PHE A 399 3.84 -7.66 -16.03
N GLY A 400 4.35 -7.01 -14.99
CA GLY A 400 5.17 -5.81 -15.12
C GLY A 400 6.63 -6.18 -15.32
N GLN A 401 7.32 -5.54 -16.28
CA GLN A 401 8.73 -5.82 -16.55
C GLN A 401 9.65 -5.59 -15.33
N LEU A 402 9.30 -4.60 -14.51
CA LEU A 402 10.00 -4.22 -13.28
C LEU A 402 9.26 -4.75 -12.03
N ASP A 403 8.39 -5.74 -12.16
CA ASP A 403 7.76 -6.34 -11.00
C ASP A 403 8.81 -7.09 -10.16
N THR A 404 8.99 -6.66 -8.91
CA THR A 404 9.90 -7.29 -7.93
C THR A 404 9.17 -8.24 -6.96
N GLN A 405 7.84 -8.25 -6.98
CA GLN A 405 7.01 -9.06 -6.08
C GLN A 405 6.54 -10.34 -6.75
N VAL A 406 6.18 -10.27 -8.04
CA VAL A 406 5.95 -11.44 -8.90
C VAL A 406 6.81 -11.31 -10.16
N PRO A 407 8.13 -11.52 -10.04
CA PRO A 407 9.07 -11.22 -11.10
C PRO A 407 8.82 -12.05 -12.37
N PRO A 408 8.76 -11.43 -13.58
CA PRO A 408 8.54 -12.17 -14.82
C PRO A 408 9.65 -13.18 -15.10
N ASN A 409 10.90 -12.89 -14.70
CA ASN A 409 12.05 -13.76 -14.90
C ASN A 409 11.91 -15.13 -14.21
N THR A 410 11.12 -15.22 -13.12
CA THR A 410 10.84 -16.46 -12.40
C THR A 410 9.45 -17.01 -12.65
N ASN A 411 8.50 -16.20 -13.15
CA ASN A 411 7.10 -16.59 -13.31
C ASN A 411 6.64 -16.79 -14.76
N GLU A 412 7.28 -16.18 -15.77
CA GLU A 412 6.77 -16.25 -17.15
C GLU A 412 6.85 -17.68 -17.73
N ILE A 413 8.01 -18.34 -17.58
CA ILE A 413 8.22 -19.70 -18.11
C ILE A 413 7.33 -20.71 -17.38
N PRO A 414 7.25 -20.76 -16.03
CA PRO A 414 6.34 -21.66 -15.33
C PRO A 414 4.87 -21.41 -15.69
N MET A 415 4.44 -20.14 -15.81
CA MET A 415 3.08 -19.77 -16.26
C MET A 415 2.79 -20.35 -17.65
N ARG A 416 3.69 -20.16 -18.61
CA ARG A 416 3.56 -20.69 -19.97
C ARG A 416 3.48 -22.21 -19.98
N ASN A 417 4.31 -22.88 -19.18
CA ASN A 417 4.31 -24.35 -19.07
C ASN A 417 2.99 -24.87 -18.50
N ALA A 418 2.46 -24.25 -17.44
CA ALA A 418 1.18 -24.62 -16.84
C ALA A 418 0.01 -24.40 -17.83
N LEU A 419 -0.01 -23.27 -18.53
CA LEU A 419 -1.04 -22.95 -19.53
C LEU A 419 -0.98 -23.87 -20.77
N ASN A 420 0.22 -24.29 -21.19
CA ASN A 420 0.36 -25.28 -22.26
C ASN A 420 -0.29 -26.63 -21.87
N LYS A 421 -0.17 -27.04 -20.61
CA LYS A 421 -0.77 -28.29 -20.11
C LYS A 421 -2.29 -28.18 -19.94
N SER A 422 -2.83 -27.01 -19.62
CA SER A 422 -4.29 -26.81 -19.55
C SER A 422 -4.97 -26.82 -20.91
N LYS A 423 -4.20 -26.60 -22.00
CA LYS A 423 -4.68 -26.61 -23.40
C LYS A 423 -5.76 -25.58 -23.70
N VAL A 424 -5.91 -24.57 -22.86
CA VAL A 424 -6.82 -23.44 -23.09
C VAL A 424 -6.20 -22.45 -24.06
N LYS A 425 -7.03 -21.58 -24.64
CA LYS A 425 -6.51 -20.39 -25.34
C LYS A 425 -5.93 -19.45 -24.29
N TYR A 426 -4.69 -19.01 -24.48
CA TYR A 426 -4.09 -18.06 -23.56
C TYR A 426 -3.22 -17.01 -24.26
N GLU A 427 -3.00 -15.91 -23.55
CA GLU A 427 -2.03 -14.87 -23.92
C GLU A 427 -1.20 -14.51 -22.68
N ILE A 428 0.09 -14.25 -22.88
CA ILE A 428 0.99 -13.77 -21.83
C ILE A 428 1.60 -12.46 -22.32
N LYS A 429 1.46 -11.40 -21.51
CA LYS A 429 1.97 -10.07 -21.84
C LYS A 429 2.79 -9.49 -20.70
N ILE A 430 4.00 -9.05 -21.03
CA ILE A 430 4.84 -8.23 -20.16
C ILE A 430 4.69 -6.77 -20.61
N PHE A 431 4.40 -5.88 -19.66
CA PHE A 431 4.34 -4.43 -19.88
C PHE A 431 5.68 -3.81 -19.53
N ASP A 432 6.25 -3.07 -20.48
CA ASP A 432 7.54 -2.40 -20.31
C ASP A 432 7.47 -1.35 -19.21
N LYS A 433 8.53 -1.26 -18.40
CA LYS A 433 8.67 -0.35 -17.24
C LYS A 433 7.58 -0.45 -16.15
N ALA A 434 6.63 -1.38 -16.25
CA ALA A 434 5.59 -1.55 -15.25
C ALA A 434 6.15 -2.24 -14.01
N ASN A 435 5.84 -1.72 -12.81
CA ASN A 435 6.04 -2.42 -11.55
C ASN A 435 4.91 -3.44 -11.27
N HIS A 436 4.88 -4.00 -10.06
CA HIS A 436 3.83 -4.92 -9.60
C HIS A 436 2.40 -4.36 -9.75
N LEU A 437 2.22 -3.07 -9.47
CA LEU A 437 0.92 -2.38 -9.56
C LEU A 437 0.60 -1.89 -10.98
N PHE A 438 1.45 -2.23 -11.95
CA PHE A 438 1.41 -1.76 -13.34
C PHE A 438 1.49 -0.23 -13.49
N GLN A 439 2.18 0.45 -12.57
CA GLN A 439 2.59 1.86 -12.72
C GLN A 439 3.95 1.95 -13.42
N GLU A 440 4.23 3.05 -14.13
CA GLU A 440 5.56 3.27 -14.69
C GLU A 440 6.56 3.49 -13.55
N ALA A 441 7.62 2.68 -13.55
CA ALA A 441 8.59 2.57 -12.49
C ALA A 441 10.02 2.73 -12.99
N GLN A 442 10.93 3.03 -12.07
CA GLN A 442 12.37 3.08 -12.38
C GLN A 442 13.07 1.80 -11.93
N THR A 443 12.77 1.35 -10.71
CA THR A 443 13.43 0.20 -10.10
C THR A 443 12.50 -0.99 -9.89
N GLY A 444 11.19 -0.73 -9.73
CA GLY A 444 10.25 -1.74 -9.33
C GLY A 444 10.16 -1.97 -7.82
N SER A 445 11.00 -1.31 -7.03
CA SER A 445 11.00 -1.42 -5.57
C SER A 445 9.71 -0.85 -4.99
N PRO A 446 9.02 -1.53 -4.05
CA PRO A 446 7.88 -0.98 -3.34
C PRO A 446 8.14 0.37 -2.67
N ASN A 447 9.41 0.69 -2.37
CA ASN A 447 9.83 1.98 -1.82
C ASN A 447 9.55 3.16 -2.75
N GLU A 448 9.28 2.94 -4.04
CA GLU A 448 8.95 4.04 -4.95
C GLU A 448 7.43 4.30 -5.04
N TYR A 449 6.57 3.39 -4.55
CA TYR A 449 5.11 3.41 -4.78
C TYR A 449 4.44 4.70 -4.34
N PHE A 450 4.85 5.23 -3.18
CA PHE A 450 4.31 6.48 -2.67
C PHE A 450 4.67 7.68 -3.57
N MET A 451 5.79 7.62 -4.31
CA MET A 451 6.26 8.67 -5.22
C MET A 451 5.71 8.55 -6.64
N LEU A 452 5.27 7.36 -7.06
CA LEU A 452 4.77 7.15 -8.42
C LEU A 452 3.43 7.85 -8.66
N GLU A 453 3.21 8.26 -9.90
CA GLU A 453 1.91 8.73 -10.36
C GLU A 453 0.87 7.62 -10.23
N LYS A 454 -0.30 7.94 -9.65
CA LYS A 454 -1.36 6.97 -9.33
C LYS A 454 -2.18 6.60 -10.58
N LYS A 455 -1.50 6.09 -11.61
CA LYS A 455 -2.08 5.64 -12.87
C LYS A 455 -1.33 4.42 -13.41
N PHE A 456 -2.01 3.64 -14.24
CA PHE A 456 -1.39 2.54 -14.97
C PHE A 456 -0.45 3.03 -16.08
N VAL A 457 0.50 2.18 -16.48
CA VAL A 457 1.31 2.38 -17.69
C VAL A 457 0.41 2.53 -18.93
N PRO A 458 0.83 3.32 -19.94
CA PRO A 458 0.05 3.54 -21.14
C PRO A 458 -0.39 2.23 -21.83
N GLY A 459 -1.66 2.16 -22.22
CA GLY A 459 -2.23 1.02 -22.96
C GLY A 459 -2.64 -0.17 -22.11
N PHE A 460 -2.36 -0.19 -20.80
CA PHE A 460 -2.71 -1.29 -19.91
C PHE A 460 -4.23 -1.54 -19.85
N LEU A 461 -4.99 -0.48 -19.59
CA LEU A 461 -6.45 -0.55 -19.45
C LEU A 461 -7.14 -0.96 -20.77
N GLU A 462 -6.72 -0.37 -21.88
CA GLU A 462 -7.23 -0.67 -23.22
C GLU A 462 -6.96 -2.12 -23.62
N TYR A 463 -5.79 -2.64 -23.25
CA TYR A 463 -5.42 -4.01 -23.53
C TYR A 463 -6.30 -5.02 -22.79
N ILE A 464 -6.53 -4.82 -21.48
CA ILE A 464 -7.40 -5.69 -20.68
C ILE A 464 -8.83 -5.66 -21.22
N SER A 465 -9.41 -4.46 -21.35
CA SER A 465 -10.79 -4.29 -21.84
C SER A 465 -10.95 -4.88 -23.25
N GLY A 466 -10.00 -4.62 -24.14
CA GLY A 466 -9.99 -5.15 -25.51
C GLY A 466 -9.88 -6.67 -25.56
N TRP A 467 -9.11 -7.30 -24.67
CA TRP A 467 -9.04 -8.76 -24.57
C TRP A 467 -10.35 -9.34 -24.03
N ILE A 468 -10.88 -8.79 -22.93
CA ILE A 468 -12.12 -9.26 -22.29
C ILE A 468 -13.28 -9.16 -23.27
N LEU A 469 -13.41 -8.08 -24.05
CA LEU A 469 -14.49 -7.89 -25.02
C LEU A 469 -14.49 -8.92 -26.17
N LYS A 470 -13.34 -9.53 -26.50
CA LYS A 470 -13.21 -10.53 -27.57
C LYS A 470 -13.64 -11.94 -27.17
N ILE A 471 -13.70 -12.24 -25.87
CA ILE A 471 -14.23 -13.51 -25.33
C ILE A 471 -15.76 -13.54 -25.45
#